data_AF-A0A8H4V2K3-F1
#
_entry.id   AF-A0A8H4V2K3-F1
#
_cell.length_a   1.000
_cell.length_b   1.000
_cell.length_c   1.000
_cell.angle_alpha   90.00
_cell.angle_beta   90.00
_cell.angle_gamma   90.00
#
_symmetry.space_group_name_H-M   'P 1'
#
loop_
_entity.id
_entity.type
_entity.pdbx_description
1 polymer ?
#
loop_
_entity_poly.entity_id
_entity_poly.type
_entity_poly.pdbx_seq_one_letter_code
_entity_poly.pdbx_strand_id
1 'polypeptide(L)'
;MYFTKRVGIRDIRFYVDYNEDESYTPTKVVFKAGTSENNLIEFATMTLESPVGWQQVPVGGAGGGPDGNTLVAWVLQMQILENHQNGKDTHLRGIKIYSFDNDSALGPGRDGNPVDDVVGLMDEVAASRANTEAPRSRLSTIGATYFEPGEGGLTIPDFMREPEIR
;
A
#
# COMPACT_ATOMS: atom_id res chain seq x y z
N MET A 1 -14.18 6.09 5.32
CA MET A 1 -13.12 6.84 6.03
C MET A 1 -12.70 8.00 5.16
N TYR A 2 -12.60 9.20 5.74
CA TYR A 2 -12.16 10.41 5.04
C TYR A 2 -10.82 10.85 5.59
N PHE A 3 -9.92 11.24 4.69
CA PHE A 3 -8.66 11.86 5.04
C PHE A 3 -8.75 13.38 4.82
N THR A 4 -8.17 14.16 5.73
CA THR A 4 -8.13 15.62 5.63
C THR A 4 -7.14 16.11 4.57
N LYS A 5 -6.16 15.27 4.20
CA LYS A 5 -5.23 15.47 3.09
C LYS A 5 -5.26 14.28 2.15
N ARG A 6 -4.71 14.44 0.94
CA ARG A 6 -4.44 13.33 0.02
C ARG A 6 -3.46 12.36 0.68
N VAL A 7 -3.82 11.08 0.83
CA VAL A 7 -2.98 10.07 1.51
C VAL A 7 -2.52 9.01 0.50
N GLY A 8 -1.23 8.66 0.56
CA GLY A 8 -0.66 7.50 -0.13
C GLY A 8 -0.65 6.26 0.77
N ILE A 9 -1.63 5.38 0.59
CA ILE A 9 -1.79 4.16 1.37
C ILE A 9 -0.89 3.06 0.78
N ARG A 10 -0.09 2.44 1.65
CA ARG A 10 0.83 1.36 1.31
C ARG A 10 0.29 -0.01 1.68
N ASP A 11 -0.43 -0.10 2.79
CA ASP A 11 -0.91 -1.36 3.31
C ASP A 11 -2.18 -1.17 4.13
N ILE A 12 -3.10 -2.12 4.03
CA ILE A 12 -4.36 -2.14 4.76
C ILE A 12 -4.57 -3.55 5.28
N ARG A 13 -4.87 -3.66 6.57
CA ARG A 13 -5.18 -4.94 7.21
C ARG A 13 -6.38 -4.79 8.15
N PHE A 14 -7.20 -5.81 8.25
CA PHE A 14 -8.32 -5.84 9.19
C PHE A 14 -8.33 -7.17 9.95
N TYR A 15 -8.79 -7.16 11.20
CA TYR A 15 -8.85 -8.33 12.05
C TYR A 15 -10.28 -8.85 12.17
N VAL A 16 -10.43 -10.15 11.92
CA VAL A 16 -11.67 -10.92 12.09
C VAL A 16 -11.32 -12.27 12.72
N ASP A 17 -12.26 -12.86 13.45
CA ASP A 17 -12.05 -14.18 14.08
C ASP A 17 -13.29 -15.05 13.96
N TYR A 18 -13.28 -15.96 13.00
CA TYR A 18 -14.41 -16.87 12.77
C TYR A 18 -14.81 -17.67 14.02
N ASN A 19 -13.85 -18.10 14.84
CA ASN A 19 -14.13 -18.97 15.98
C ASN A 19 -14.90 -18.23 17.09
N GLU A 20 -14.66 -16.93 17.20
CA GLU A 20 -15.27 -16.09 18.24
C GLU A 20 -16.48 -15.30 17.72
N ASP A 21 -16.57 -15.05 16.41
CA ASP A 21 -17.61 -14.21 15.79
C ASP A 21 -18.70 -14.98 15.05
N GLU A 22 -18.46 -16.24 14.66
CA GLU A 22 -19.44 -17.11 13.98
C GLU A 22 -20.14 -16.39 12.81
N SER A 23 -21.46 -16.16 12.90
CA SER A 23 -22.29 -15.47 11.89
C SER A 23 -21.94 -13.98 11.70
N TYR A 24 -21.24 -13.34 12.64
CA TYR A 24 -20.79 -11.95 12.51
C TYR A 24 -19.51 -11.81 11.68
N THR A 25 -18.95 -12.92 11.18
CA THR A 25 -17.73 -12.93 10.38
C THR A 25 -18.03 -12.63 8.91
N PRO A 26 -17.35 -11.65 8.28
CA PRO A 26 -17.58 -11.35 6.87
C PRO A 26 -17.02 -12.44 5.95
N THR A 27 -17.77 -12.78 4.91
CA THR A 27 -17.37 -13.72 3.85
C THR A 27 -17.03 -13.01 2.54
N LYS A 28 -17.57 -11.81 2.33
CA LYS A 28 -17.31 -11.02 1.13
C LYS A 28 -17.16 -9.55 1.46
N VAL A 29 -16.00 -8.99 1.14
CA VAL A 29 -15.66 -7.60 1.42
C VAL A 29 -15.14 -6.93 0.16
N VAL A 30 -15.65 -5.74 -0.13
CA VAL A 30 -15.24 -4.90 -1.25
C VAL A 30 -14.56 -3.64 -0.73
N PHE A 31 -13.42 -3.29 -1.33
CA PHE A 31 -12.67 -2.10 -1.02
C PHE A 31 -12.70 -1.13 -2.18
N LYS A 32 -13.08 0.11 -1.88
CA LYS A 32 -13.16 1.21 -2.83
C LYS A 32 -12.39 2.41 -2.32
N ALA A 33 -11.84 3.18 -3.23
CA ALA A 33 -11.12 4.39 -2.91
C ALA A 33 -11.32 5.45 -3.98
N GLY A 34 -11.12 6.73 -3.62
CA GLY A 34 -11.33 7.81 -4.56
C GLY A 34 -11.13 9.21 -3.99
N THR A 35 -11.57 10.20 -4.76
CA THR A 35 -11.44 11.63 -4.43
C THR A 35 -12.62 12.16 -3.62
N SER A 36 -13.80 11.53 -3.74
CA SER A 36 -15.01 11.87 -2.99
C SER A 36 -15.94 10.66 -2.91
N GLU A 37 -16.99 10.72 -2.08
CA GLU A 37 -17.98 9.64 -1.94
C GLU A 37 -18.66 9.25 -3.24
N ASN A 38 -18.87 10.24 -4.11
CA ASN A 38 -19.51 10.06 -5.40
C ASN A 38 -18.55 9.58 -6.50
N ASN A 39 -17.25 9.51 -6.19
CA ASN A 39 -16.19 9.12 -7.13
C ASN A 39 -15.29 8.05 -6.49
N LEU A 40 -15.88 6.92 -6.13
CA LEU A 40 -15.18 5.75 -5.59
C LEU A 40 -15.02 4.69 -6.68
N ILE A 41 -13.81 4.16 -6.79
CA ILE A 41 -13.46 3.04 -7.68
C ILE A 41 -13.14 1.84 -6.80
N GLU A 42 -13.72 0.70 -7.15
CA GLU A 42 -13.36 -0.59 -6.55
C GLU A 42 -11.97 -1.00 -7.01
N PHE A 43 -11.08 -1.23 -6.05
CA PHE A 43 -9.71 -1.67 -6.34
C PHE A 43 -9.43 -3.08 -5.86
N ALA A 44 -10.23 -3.60 -4.91
CA ALA A 44 -10.04 -4.93 -4.36
C ALA A 44 -11.36 -5.54 -3.89
N THR A 45 -11.52 -6.84 -4.12
CA THR A 45 -12.60 -7.65 -3.58
C THR A 45 -11.99 -8.90 -2.95
N MET A 46 -12.41 -9.20 -1.72
CA MET A 46 -11.93 -10.33 -0.93
C MET A 46 -13.08 -11.29 -0.63
N THR A 47 -12.84 -12.57 -0.84
CA THR A 47 -13.71 -13.66 -0.40
C THR A 47 -13.01 -14.43 0.70
N LEU A 48 -13.71 -14.64 1.81
CA LEU A 48 -13.21 -15.21 3.05
C LEU A 48 -14.10 -16.41 3.42
N GLU A 49 -13.50 -17.53 3.82
CA GLU A 49 -14.25 -18.76 4.13
C GLU A 49 -14.26 -19.12 5.62
N SER A 50 -13.18 -18.90 6.35
CA SER A 50 -13.14 -19.05 7.82
C SER A 50 -11.94 -18.25 8.34
N PRO A 51 -11.95 -16.91 8.14
CA PRO A 51 -10.77 -16.10 8.40
C PRO A 51 -10.52 -15.98 9.92
N VAL A 52 -9.26 -16.12 10.32
CA VAL A 52 -8.82 -15.91 11.70
C VAL A 52 -7.55 -15.08 11.66
N GLY A 53 -7.55 -13.96 12.37
CA GLY A 53 -6.40 -13.08 12.49
C GLY A 53 -6.46 -11.85 11.58
N TRP A 54 -5.27 -11.32 11.25
CA TRP A 54 -5.12 -10.15 10.40
C TRP A 54 -5.20 -10.53 8.92
N GLN A 55 -6.23 -10.02 8.23
CA GLN A 55 -6.43 -10.19 6.80
C GLN A 55 -5.83 -9.00 6.06
N GLN A 56 -4.92 -9.28 5.12
CA GLN A 56 -4.26 -8.27 4.30
C GLN A 56 -5.07 -7.97 3.04
N VAL A 57 -5.33 -6.69 2.78
CA VAL A 57 -6.04 -6.24 1.58
C VAL A 57 -5.05 -6.11 0.42
N PRO A 58 -5.38 -6.60 -0.79
CA PRO A 58 -4.51 -6.44 -1.94
C PRO A 58 -4.55 -4.99 -2.45
N VAL A 59 -3.54 -4.21 -2.09
CA VAL A 59 -3.38 -2.80 -2.54
C VAL A 59 -2.46 -2.69 -3.76
N GLY A 60 -1.71 -3.74 -4.08
CA GLY A 60 -0.81 -3.79 -5.24
C GLY A 60 -1.58 -3.62 -6.56
N GLY A 61 -1.07 -2.78 -7.45
CA GLY A 61 -1.73 -2.48 -8.73
C GLY A 61 -2.98 -1.59 -8.65
N ALA A 62 -3.40 -1.15 -7.45
CA ALA A 62 -4.53 -0.24 -7.30
C ALA A 62 -4.27 1.16 -7.88
N GLY A 63 -2.98 1.50 -8.11
CA GLY A 63 -2.57 2.74 -8.78
C GLY A 63 -2.78 4.02 -7.94
N GLY A 64 -2.27 5.14 -8.47
CA GLY A 64 -2.39 6.47 -7.86
C GLY A 64 -1.04 7.10 -7.50
N GLY A 65 -0.03 6.28 -7.20
CA GLY A 65 1.37 6.68 -7.12
C GLY A 65 2.17 6.32 -8.39
N PRO A 66 3.34 6.94 -8.61
CA PRO A 66 4.20 6.68 -9.77
C PRO A 66 4.78 5.25 -9.78
N ASP A 67 4.75 4.55 -8.65
CA ASP A 67 5.23 3.18 -8.49
C ASP A 67 4.15 2.10 -8.78
N GLY A 68 2.91 2.50 -9.05
CA GLY A 68 1.78 1.59 -9.32
C GLY A 68 1.29 0.79 -8.11
N ASN A 69 1.98 0.86 -6.98
CA ASN A 69 1.71 0.08 -5.76
C ASN A 69 1.26 0.93 -4.57
N THR A 70 1.17 2.25 -4.75
CA THR A 70 0.61 3.16 -3.75
C THR A 70 -0.81 3.54 -4.13
N LEU A 71 -1.77 3.16 -3.28
CA LEU A 71 -3.16 3.61 -3.42
C LEU A 71 -3.29 5.04 -2.92
N VAL A 72 -3.61 5.97 -3.80
CA VAL A 72 -3.75 7.38 -3.42
C VAL A 72 -5.21 7.79 -3.35
N ALA A 73 -5.66 8.25 -2.19
CA ALA A 73 -7.06 8.53 -1.94
C ALA A 73 -7.31 9.66 -0.94
N TRP A 74 -8.50 10.26 -1.06
CA TRP A 74 -9.11 11.12 -0.03
C TRP A 74 -10.18 10.37 0.76
N VAL A 75 -10.81 9.38 0.12
CA VAL A 75 -11.84 8.55 0.71
C VAL A 75 -11.46 7.08 0.51
N LEU A 76 -11.50 6.31 1.59
CA LEU A 76 -11.40 4.85 1.59
C LEU A 76 -12.72 4.28 2.12
N GLN A 77 -13.29 3.32 1.41
CA GLN A 77 -14.52 2.63 1.77
C GLN A 77 -14.29 1.11 1.79
N MET A 78 -14.61 0.49 2.92
CA MET A 78 -14.73 -0.96 3.06
C MET A 78 -16.23 -1.26 3.12
N GLN A 79 -16.71 -2.16 2.25
CA GLN A 79 -18.10 -2.59 2.19
C GLN A 79 -18.16 -4.08 2.47
N ILE A 80 -18.84 -4.47 3.54
CA ILE A 80 -19.16 -5.87 3.81
C ILE A 80 -20.43 -6.19 3.02
N LEU A 81 -20.35 -7.14 2.11
CA LEU A 81 -21.48 -7.55 1.28
C LEU A 81 -22.21 -8.75 1.87
N GLU A 82 -21.45 -9.70 2.43
CA GLU A 82 -21.96 -10.99 2.90
C GLU A 82 -21.21 -11.41 4.16
N ASN A 83 -21.93 -12.10 5.05
CA ASN A 83 -21.42 -12.68 6.28
C ASN A 83 -21.70 -14.19 6.32
N HIS A 84 -21.02 -14.89 7.23
CA HIS A 84 -21.27 -16.30 7.51
C HIS A 84 -22.71 -16.53 7.94
N GLN A 85 -23.28 -17.66 7.50
CA GLN A 85 -24.63 -18.10 7.88
C GLN A 85 -25.72 -17.02 7.62
N ASN A 86 -25.50 -16.14 6.64
CA ASN A 86 -26.35 -14.96 6.38
C ASN A 86 -26.53 -14.06 7.62
N GLY A 87 -25.48 -13.93 8.44
CA GLY A 87 -25.46 -13.03 9.57
C GLY A 87 -25.77 -11.60 9.16
N LYS A 88 -26.60 -10.92 9.95
CA LYS A 88 -27.11 -9.58 9.63
C LYS A 88 -26.10 -8.47 9.91
N ASP A 89 -25.37 -8.61 11.01
CA ASP A 89 -24.43 -7.62 11.52
C ASP A 89 -23.00 -8.19 11.44
N THR A 90 -21.98 -7.34 11.51
CA THR A 90 -20.58 -7.75 11.31
C THR A 90 -19.71 -7.34 12.49
N HIS A 91 -18.82 -8.22 12.93
CA HIS A 91 -17.75 -7.88 13.87
C HIS A 91 -16.46 -7.61 13.10
N LEU A 92 -16.00 -6.36 13.18
CA LEU A 92 -14.65 -5.97 12.79
C LEU A 92 -13.90 -5.59 14.05
N ARG A 93 -12.99 -6.45 14.49
CA ARG A 93 -12.27 -6.29 15.77
C ARG A 93 -11.14 -5.27 15.68
N GLY A 94 -10.63 -5.03 14.48
CA GLY A 94 -9.63 -4.01 14.25
C GLY A 94 -9.39 -3.74 12.77
N ILE A 95 -8.89 -2.53 12.48
CA ILE A 95 -8.41 -2.15 11.17
C ILE A 95 -7.14 -1.31 11.33
N LYS A 96 -6.16 -1.55 10.48
CA LYS A 96 -4.89 -0.82 10.42
C LYS A 96 -4.65 -0.39 8.99
N ILE A 97 -4.33 0.89 8.82
CA ILE A 97 -4.04 1.51 7.54
C ILE A 97 -2.67 2.16 7.67
N TYR A 98 -1.75 1.75 6.82
CA TYR A 98 -0.40 2.26 6.77
C TYR A 98 -0.25 3.15 5.54
N SER A 99 0.31 4.32 5.74
CA SER A 99 0.61 5.27 4.66
C SER A 99 2.09 5.60 4.66
N PHE A 100 2.61 5.90 3.47
CA PHE A 100 3.93 6.50 3.35
C PHE A 100 3.74 8.01 3.24
N ASP A 101 4.21 8.75 4.24
CA ASP A 101 4.17 10.21 4.19
C ASP A 101 5.50 10.70 3.61
N ASN A 102 5.49 11.06 2.34
CA ASN A 102 6.68 11.56 1.65
C ASN A 102 7.17 12.87 2.30
N ASP A 103 6.25 13.68 2.85
CA ASP A 103 6.56 14.90 3.58
C ASP A 103 7.24 14.61 4.93
N SER A 104 6.86 13.52 5.61
CA SER A 104 7.51 13.08 6.85
C SER A 104 8.91 12.53 6.62
N ALA A 105 9.18 11.95 5.44
CA ALA A 105 10.51 11.45 5.07
C ALA A 105 11.50 12.59 4.77
N LEU A 106 11.01 13.80 4.47
CA LEU A 106 11.82 14.98 4.14
C LEU A 106 12.33 15.77 5.36
N GLY A 107 11.97 15.36 6.59
CA GLY A 107 12.36 16.04 7.83
C GLY A 107 11.60 17.37 8.05
N PRO A 108 11.49 17.86 9.28
CA PRO A 108 10.79 19.11 9.56
C PRO A 108 11.52 20.30 8.91
N GLY A 109 10.85 21.03 8.01
CA GLY A 109 11.32 22.31 7.47
C GLY A 109 11.51 22.40 5.95
N ARG A 110 11.04 21.43 5.15
CA ARG A 110 10.98 21.57 3.68
C ARG A 110 9.55 21.81 3.21
N ASP A 111 9.17 23.08 3.13
CA ASP A 111 7.96 23.56 2.46
C ASP A 111 8.15 23.52 0.92
N GLY A 112 8.60 22.38 0.39
CA GLY A 112 9.07 22.25 -0.99
C GLY A 112 7.91 22.15 -1.98
N ASN A 113 7.85 23.09 -2.92
CA ASN A 113 7.03 23.00 -4.12
C ASN A 113 7.52 21.78 -4.95
N PRO A 114 6.65 20.85 -5.39
CA PRO A 114 7.07 19.62 -6.10
C PRO A 114 7.86 19.87 -7.40
N VAL A 115 7.89 21.11 -7.90
CA VAL A 115 8.75 21.52 -9.02
C VAL A 115 10.22 21.63 -8.62
N ASP A 116 10.55 21.99 -7.38
CA ASP A 116 11.93 22.11 -6.91
C ASP A 116 12.62 20.74 -6.78
N ASP A 117 11.89 19.69 -6.40
CA ASP A 117 12.44 18.33 -6.35
C ASP A 117 12.76 17.78 -7.75
N VAL A 118 11.93 18.11 -8.75
CA VAL A 118 12.20 17.76 -10.16
C VAL A 118 13.40 18.54 -10.71
N VAL A 119 13.52 19.81 -10.35
CA VAL A 119 14.67 20.65 -10.74
C VAL A 119 15.96 20.15 -10.06
N GLY A 120 15.90 19.76 -8.78
CA GLY A 120 17.04 19.17 -8.06
C GLY A 120 17.51 17.85 -8.68
N LEU A 121 16.57 16.97 -9.05
CA LEU A 121 16.88 15.74 -9.78
C LEU A 121 17.51 16.05 -11.14
N MET A 122 17.01 17.06 -11.88
CA MET A 122 17.59 17.46 -13.17
C MET A 122 18.99 18.08 -13.03
N ASP A 123 19.26 18.82 -11.97
CA ASP A 123 20.57 19.43 -11.70
C ASP A 123 21.61 18.36 -11.32
N GLU A 124 21.22 17.31 -10.60
CA GLU A 124 22.08 16.14 -10.36
C GLU A 124 22.37 15.36 -11.67
N VAL A 125 21.39 15.26 -12.57
CA VAL A 125 21.61 14.64 -13.90
C VAL A 125 22.46 15.55 -14.81
N ALA A 126 22.41 16.87 -14.64
CA ALA A 126 23.27 17.81 -15.36
C ALA A 126 24.71 17.81 -14.83
N ALA A 127 24.89 17.74 -13.50
CA ALA A 127 26.20 17.65 -12.85
C ALA A 127 26.92 16.33 -13.21
N SER A 128 26.18 15.23 -13.34
CA SER A 128 26.74 13.95 -13.80
C SER A 128 27.14 13.93 -15.28
N ARG A 129 26.57 14.82 -16.12
CA ARG A 129 26.96 14.99 -17.53
C ARG A 129 28.22 15.85 -17.72
N ALA A 130 28.61 16.63 -16.73
CA ALA A 130 29.83 17.43 -16.78
C ALA A 130 31.11 16.62 -16.54
N ASN A 131 31.00 15.37 -16.08
CA ASN A 131 32.14 14.50 -15.81
C ASN A 131 32.22 13.37 -16.85
N THR A 132 32.69 13.71 -18.05
CA THR A 132 32.96 12.72 -19.10
C THR A 132 34.41 12.24 -19.03
N GLU A 133 34.63 11.09 -18.38
CA GLU A 133 35.57 10.08 -18.87
C GLU A 133 34.91 8.69 -18.70
N ALA A 134 34.56 8.08 -19.82
CA ALA A 134 33.95 6.74 -19.88
C ALA A 134 35.05 5.65 -19.81
N PRO A 135 34.70 4.38 -19.52
CA PRO A 135 34.21 3.57 -20.63
C PRO A 135 32.94 2.77 -20.35
N ARG A 136 32.25 2.53 -21.45
CA ARG A 136 31.02 1.76 -21.65
C ARG A 136 31.03 0.39 -20.95
N SER A 137 29.95 0.08 -20.23
CA SER A 137 29.48 -1.31 -20.15
C SER A 137 27.96 -1.44 -20.04
N ARG A 138 27.40 -2.05 -21.10
CA ARG A 138 26.18 -2.86 -21.21
C ARG A 138 24.83 -2.18 -20.97
N LEU A 139 24.22 -1.82 -22.10
CA LEU A 139 22.80 -2.07 -22.34
C LEU A 139 22.50 -3.54 -21.98
N SER A 140 21.61 -3.78 -21.01
CA SER A 140 20.83 -5.01 -20.95
C SER A 140 19.35 -4.66 -20.97
N THR A 141 18.81 -4.85 -22.17
CA THR A 141 17.43 -5.11 -22.53
C THR A 141 16.60 -5.77 -21.43
N ILE A 142 15.38 -5.25 -21.31
CA ILE A 142 14.17 -5.83 -20.73
C ILE A 142 14.16 -7.37 -20.81
N GLY A 143 14.08 -8.01 -19.65
CA GLY A 143 13.86 -9.45 -19.51
C GLY A 143 13.29 -9.73 -18.12
N ALA A 144 12.11 -10.35 -18.10
CA ALA A 144 11.46 -10.82 -16.88
C ALA A 144 12.34 -11.86 -16.18
N THR A 145 12.71 -11.62 -14.93
CA THR A 145 13.27 -12.66 -14.05
C THR A 145 12.68 -12.51 -12.65
N TYR A 146 12.28 -13.67 -12.13
CA TYR A 146 11.77 -13.91 -10.79
C TYR A 146 12.54 -13.14 -9.71
N PHE A 147 11.81 -12.47 -8.82
CA PHE A 147 12.36 -11.85 -7.61
C PHE A 147 12.44 -12.93 -6.52
N GLU A 148 13.65 -13.33 -6.14
CA GLU A 148 13.91 -13.94 -4.83
C GLU A 148 14.15 -12.81 -3.81
N PRO A 149 13.47 -12.82 -2.65
CA PRO A 149 13.66 -11.78 -1.64
C PRO A 149 14.90 -12.10 -0.80
N GLY A 150 15.94 -11.27 -0.91
CA GLY A 150 17.12 -11.36 -0.06
C GLY A 150 18.32 -10.50 -0.46
N GLU A 151 18.38 -10.02 -1.70
CA GLU A 151 19.60 -9.38 -2.23
C GLU A 151 19.47 -7.87 -2.51
N GLY A 152 18.43 -7.22 -2.00
CA GLY A 152 18.32 -5.76 -1.95
C GLY A 152 18.61 -5.29 -0.52
N GLY A 153 19.67 -4.52 -0.31
CA GLY A 153 20.14 -4.04 0.99
C GLY A 153 19.19 -3.08 1.72
N LEU A 154 18.02 -3.57 2.12
CA LEU A 154 17.09 -2.94 3.04
C LEU A 154 16.74 -3.97 4.10
N THR A 155 17.31 -3.81 5.30
CA THR A 155 17.07 -4.71 6.42
C THR A 155 15.61 -4.64 6.85
N ILE A 156 14.90 -5.77 6.78
CA ILE A 156 13.53 -5.90 7.29
C ILE A 156 13.56 -5.71 8.81
N PRO A 157 12.86 -4.71 9.37
CA PRO A 157 12.78 -4.51 10.81
C PRO A 157 12.26 -5.74 11.55
N ASP A 158 12.79 -6.03 12.74
CA ASP A 158 12.47 -7.25 13.52
C ASP A 158 10.97 -7.46 13.78
N PHE A 159 10.20 -6.37 13.87
CA PHE A 159 8.75 -6.43 14.07
C PHE A 159 7.94 -6.82 12.82
N MET A 160 8.58 -6.87 11.65
CA MET A 160 7.98 -7.26 10.37
C MET A 160 8.30 -8.70 9.97
N ARG A 161 9.12 -9.41 10.75
CA ARG A 161 9.41 -10.84 10.52
C ARG A 161 8.26 -11.71 11.03
N GLU A 162 8.08 -12.87 10.41
CA GLU A 162 7.18 -13.89 10.97
C GLU A 162 7.63 -14.32 12.38
N PRO A 163 6.68 -14.62 13.30
CA PRO A 163 7.01 -15.11 14.62
C PRO A 163 7.64 -16.52 14.56
N GLU A 164 8.85 -16.66 15.10
CA GLU A 164 9.49 -17.96 15.27
C GLU A 164 8.82 -18.74 16.42
N ILE A 165 8.24 -19.90 16.10
CA ILE A 165 7.72 -20.83 17.11
C ILE A 165 8.91 -21.59 17.70
N ARG A 166 9.15 -21.43 19.01
CA ARG A 166 10.06 -22.28 19.78
C ARG A 166 9.29 -23.26 20.66
#